data_AF-A0A3E0DJX9-F1
#
_entry.id   AF-A0A3E0DJX9-F1
#
_cell.length_a   1.000
_cell.length_b   1.000
_cell.length_c   1.000
_cell.angle_alpha   90.00
_cell.angle_beta   90.00
_cell.angle_gamma   90.00
#
_symmetry.space_group_name_H-M   'P 1'
#
loop_
_entity.id
_entity.type
_entity.pdbx_description
1 polymer ?
#
loop_
_entity_poly.entity_id
_entity_poly.type
_entity_poly.pdbx_seq_one_letter_code
_entity_poly.pdbx_strand_id
1 'polypeptide(L)' 'MTTKEIILDKLRSNKPQFSKLGVREIGLFGTYLHNEHTIASDIDLLIDFEPEI' A
#
# COMPACT_ATOMS: atom_id res chain seq x y z
N MET A 1 12.85 4.80 -10.78
CA MET A 1 12.04 3.57 -10.87
C MET A 1 11.38 3.38 -9.52
N THR A 2 10.06 3.27 -9.49
CA THR A 2 9.33 2.96 -8.25
C THR A 2 9.66 1.52 -7.87
N THR A 3 10.04 1.24 -6.62
CA THR A 3 10.28 -0.12 -6.13
C THR A 3 9.29 -0.47 -5.03
N LYS A 4 9.18 -1.76 -4.72
CA LYS A 4 8.39 -2.27 -3.59
C LYS A 4 8.74 -1.55 -2.28
N GLU A 5 10.03 -1.35 -2.02
CA GLU A 5 10.54 -0.72 -0.80
C GLU A 5 10.09 0.74 -0.71
N ILE A 6 10.20 1.49 -1.82
CA ILE A 6 9.75 2.89 -1.88
C ILE A 6 8.25 2.99 -1.57
N ILE A 7 7.44 2.07 -2.12
CA ILE A 7 6.00 2.02 -1.87
C ILE A 7 5.73 1.73 -0.39
N LEU A 8 6.36 0.69 0.17
CA LEU A 8 6.16 0.31 1.57
C LEU A 8 6.59 1.41 2.54
N ASP A 9 7.70 2.10 2.27
CA ASP A 9 8.16 3.23 3.09
C ASP A 9 7.19 4.42 3.00
N LYS A 10 6.63 4.68 1.81
CA LYS A 10 5.61 5.70 1.66
C LYS A 10 4.33 5.36 2.41
N LEU A 11 3.88 4.11 2.37
CA LEU A 11 2.72 3.65 3.13
C LEU A 11 2.96 3.75 4.63
N ARG A 12 4.13 3.32 5.12
CA ARG A 12 4.52 3.39 6.53
C ARG A 12 4.58 4.83 7.04
N SER A 13 5.20 5.74 6.30
CA SER A 13 5.29 7.15 6.69
C SER A 13 3.94 7.87 6.74
N ASN A 14 2.94 7.40 5.99
CA ASN A 14 1.59 7.95 5.99
C ASN A 14 0.59 7.18 6.87
N LYS A 15 1.03 6.11 7.56
CA LYS A 15 0.19 5.31 8.46
C LYS A 15 -0.64 6.17 9.45
N PRO A 16 -0.10 7.22 10.09
CA PRO A 16 -0.90 8.08 10.98
C PRO A 16 -2.04 8.82 10.29
N GLN A 17 -1.94 9.11 8.99
CA GLN A 17 -3.02 9.73 8.23
C GLN A 17 -4.08 8.70 7.86
N PHE A 18 -3.67 7.51 7.44
CA PHE A 18 -4.59 6.42 7.11
C PHE A 18 -5.39 5.95 8.32
N SER A 19 -4.78 5.86 9.51
CA SER A 19 -5.51 5.50 10.73
C SER A 19 -6.63 6.48 11.07
N LYS A 20 -6.51 7.77 10.72
CA LYS A 20 -7.60 8.75 10.91
C LYS A 20 -8.79 8.51 9.97
N LEU A 21 -8.57 7.77 8.89
CA LEU A 21 -9.59 7.36 7.94
C LEU A 21 -10.18 5.97 8.29
N GLY A 22 -9.86 5.43 9.47
CA GLY A 22 -10.30 4.11 9.90
C GLY A 22 -9.52 2.96 9.25
N VAL A 23 -8.38 3.22 8.61
CA VAL A 23 -7.55 2.14 8.04
C VAL A 23 -6.78 1.44 9.16
N ARG A 24 -7.00 0.12 9.27
CA ARG A 24 -6.32 -0.79 10.20
C ARG A 24 -5.02 -1.32 9.59
N GLU A 25 -5.08 -1.83 8.38
CA GLU A 25 -3.95 -2.43 7.67
C GLU A 25 -3.95 -2.10 6.17
N ILE A 26 -2.76 -2.02 5.58
CA ILE A 26 -2.57 -1.84 4.13
C ILE A 26 -1.59 -2.92 3.65
N GLY A 27 -2.05 -3.77 2.74
CA GLY A 27 -1.22 -4.75 2.04
C GLY A 27 -0.88 -4.29 0.63
N LEU A 28 0.36 -4.48 0.20
CA LEU A 28 0.81 -4.28 -1.17
C LEU A 28 0.67 -5.59 -1.97
N PHE A 29 -0.01 -5.52 -3.11
CA PHE A 29 -0.31 -6.66 -3.97
C PHE A 29 0.19 -6.43 -5.41
N GLY A 30 -0.07 -7.41 -6.29
CA GLY A 30 0.15 -7.28 -7.72
C GLY A 30 1.62 -7.37 -8.15
N THR A 31 1.91 -6.78 -9.31
CA THR A 31 3.18 -6.95 -10.03
C THR A 31 4.40 -6.41 -9.26
N TYR A 32 4.20 -5.45 -8.35
CA TYR A 32 5.23 -4.94 -7.45
C TYR A 32 5.67 -5.95 -6.38
N LEU A 33 4.92 -7.02 -6.14
CA LEU A 33 5.32 -8.08 -5.22
C LEU A 33 6.34 -9.05 -5.85
N HIS A 34 6.23 -9.30 -7.15
CA HIS A 34 7.01 -10.30 -7.90
C HIS A 34 8.18 -9.72 -8.69
N ASN A 35 8.48 -8.42 -8.55
CA ASN A 35 9.49 -7.71 -9.36
C ASN A 35 9.24 -7.76 -10.87
N GLU A 36 7.99 -8.03 -11.29
CA GLU A 36 7.56 -8.05 -12.70
C GLU A 36 6.92 -6.72 -13.14
N HIS A 37 6.96 -5.71 -12.27
CA HIS A 37 6.42 -4.38 -12.57
C HIS A 37 7.24 -3.67 -13.65
N THR A 38 6.53 -2.99 -14.54
CA THR A 38 7.09 -2.09 -15.55
C THR A 38 6.88 -0.65 -15.13
N ILE A 39 7.46 0.31 -15.86
CA ILE A 39 7.23 1.74 -15.61
C ILE A 39 5.75 2.15 -15.77
N ALA A 40 4.96 1.35 -16.50
CA ALA A 40 3.55 1.58 -16.76
C ALA A 40 2.65 0.77 -15.82
N SER A 41 3.21 0.04 -14.85
CA SER A 41 2.43 -0.79 -13.93
C SER A 41 1.80 0.04 -12.82
N ASP A 42 0.50 -0.18 -12.61
CA ASP A 42 -0.26 0.35 -11.49
C ASP A 42 0.17 -0.27 -10.15
N ILE A 43 -0.22 0.36 -9.04
CA ILE A 43 0.04 -0.12 -7.68
C ILE A 43 -1.27 -0.64 -7.08
N ASP A 44 -1.32 -1.95 -6.84
CA ASP A 44 -2.47 -2.60 -6.22
C ASP A 44 -2.33 -2.63 -4.69
N LEU A 45 -3.33 -2.10 -3.99
CA LEU A 45 -3.39 -2.08 -2.52
C LEU A 45 -4.65 -2.75 -2.02
N LEU A 46 -4.51 -3.57 -0.98
CA LEU A 46 -5.63 -4.06 -0.18
C LEU A 46 -5.68 -3.25 1.11
N ILE A 47 -6.85 -2.68 1.41
CA ILE A 47 -7.07 -1.86 2.60
C ILE A 47 -8.03 -2.60 3.51
N ASP A 48 -7.60 -2.82 4.75
CA ASP A 48 -8.41 -3.33 5.82
C ASP A 48 -8.81 -2.18 6.73
N PHE A 49 -10.11 -2.05 6.99
CA PHE A 49 -10.66 -0.97 7.80
C PHE A 49 -11.06 -1.50 9.19
N GLU A 50 -11.08 -0.60 10.16
CA GLU A 50 -11.73 -0.88 11.43
C GLU A 50 -13.20 -1.25 11.18
N PRO A 51 -13.73 -2.26 11.89
CA PRO A 51 -15.12 -2.67 11.74
C PRO A 51 -16.06 -1.51 12.10
N GLU A 52 -17.15 -1.38 11.35
CA GLU A 52 -18.25 -0.49 11.73
C GLU A 52 -18.87 -1.02 13.04
N ILE A 53 -19.06 -0.10 14.00
CA ILE A 53 -19.66 -0.38 15.32
C ILE A 53 -21.16 -0.53 15.20
#